data_AF-A0A8T4YKH3-F1
#
_entry.id   AF-A0A8T4YKH3-F1
#
_cell.length_a   1.000
_cell.length_b   1.000
_cell.length_c   1.000
_cell.angle_alpha   90.00
_cell.angle_beta   90.00
_cell.angle_gamma   90.00
#
_symmetry.space_group_name_H-M   'P 1'
#
loop_
_entity.id
_entity.type
_entity.pdbx_description
1 polymer ?
#
loop_
_entity_poly.entity_id
_entity_poly.type
_entity_poly.pdbx_seq_one_letter_code
_entity_poly.pdbx_strand_id
1 'polypeptide(L)'
;MVEVRFHGRGGQGAVTAVRLLASAMFYDGKFTQAIPMYGTERRGAPVVAFLRIGTQRINERDLVHEPDIVVVLDPLLGRTVNVVEGLKEGGLVLINHPKSGREAGLGGKFKVSTVDATAIALETLGRPITNTAILGAFSKVTGLVKLESLEKAIMAQWSGRIAEMNVNAVRKSFEMVKDPVDVSDVKGLEVKAPRSRLDRDVSSWRVFKPEIDEEKCIGCRRCYISCPEVAIS
;
A
#
# COMPACT_ATOMS: atom_id res chain seq x y z
N MET A 1 -19.60 -11.04 5.18
CA MET A 1 -18.79 -10.47 4.09
C MET A 1 -17.64 -9.72 4.74
N VAL A 2 -16.45 -9.79 4.16
CA VAL A 2 -15.27 -9.01 4.60
C VAL A 2 -15.00 -7.94 3.56
N GLU A 3 -14.80 -6.71 4.01
CA GLU A 3 -14.51 -5.56 3.17
C GLU A 3 -13.13 -4.99 3.50
N VAL A 4 -12.33 -4.80 2.45
CA VAL A 4 -10.94 -4.35 2.55
C VAL A 4 -10.76 -3.09 1.72
N ARG A 5 -10.09 -2.09 2.29
CA ARG A 5 -9.74 -0.84 1.60
C ARG A 5 -8.23 -0.69 1.50
N PHE A 6 -7.74 -0.64 0.28
CA PHE A 6 -6.34 -0.39 -0.06
C PHE A 6 -6.12 1.09 -0.31
N HIS A 7 -5.09 1.63 0.31
CA HIS A 7 -4.56 2.97 0.12
C HIS A 7 -3.15 2.88 -0.44
N GLY A 8 -2.86 3.68 -1.45
CA GLY A 8 -1.49 3.80 -1.97
C GLY A 8 -1.34 5.05 -2.80
N ARG A 9 -0.19 5.16 -3.46
CA ARG A 9 0.07 6.23 -4.43
C ARG A 9 -0.03 5.71 -5.85
N GLY A 10 -0.41 6.59 -6.78
CA GLY A 10 -0.39 6.31 -8.21
C GLY A 10 0.99 5.80 -8.66
N GLY A 11 1.04 4.54 -9.11
CA GLY A 11 2.28 3.85 -9.50
C GLY A 11 2.78 2.78 -8.52
N GLN A 12 2.25 2.71 -7.28
CA GLN A 12 2.61 1.65 -6.32
C GLN A 12 1.82 0.36 -6.51
N GLY A 13 0.74 0.38 -7.32
CA GLY A 13 0.03 -0.82 -7.74
C GLY A 13 -1.13 -1.27 -6.84
N ALA A 14 -1.78 -0.36 -6.10
CA ALA A 14 -2.95 -0.69 -5.25
C ALA A 14 -4.07 -1.42 -6.00
N VAL A 15 -4.42 -0.97 -7.21
CA VAL A 15 -5.44 -1.63 -8.05
C VAL A 15 -5.01 -3.05 -8.44
N THR A 16 -3.73 -3.23 -8.76
CA THR A 16 -3.17 -4.54 -9.10
C THR A 16 -3.17 -5.46 -7.88
N ALA A 17 -2.82 -4.96 -6.69
CA ALA A 17 -2.88 -5.74 -5.44
C ALA A 17 -4.29 -6.28 -5.19
N VAL A 18 -5.30 -5.40 -5.30
CA VAL A 18 -6.71 -5.78 -5.12
C VAL A 18 -7.15 -6.83 -6.15
N ARG A 19 -6.77 -6.68 -7.42
CA ARG A 19 -7.09 -7.65 -8.48
C ARG A 19 -6.46 -9.02 -8.20
N LEU A 20 -5.17 -9.05 -7.86
CA LEU A 20 -4.47 -10.30 -7.51
C LEU A 20 -5.10 -10.99 -6.32
N LEU A 21 -5.40 -10.23 -5.26
CA LEU A 21 -6.03 -10.75 -4.06
C LEU A 21 -7.44 -11.28 -4.36
N ALA A 22 -8.21 -10.59 -5.19
CA ALA A 22 -9.53 -11.06 -5.66
C ALA A 22 -9.42 -12.38 -6.43
N SER A 23 -8.43 -12.51 -7.33
CA SER A 23 -8.18 -13.76 -8.07
C SER A 23 -7.73 -14.90 -7.16
N ALA A 24 -6.84 -14.62 -6.19
CA ALA A 24 -6.38 -15.61 -5.23
C ALA A 24 -7.53 -16.12 -4.34
N MET A 25 -8.33 -15.21 -3.79
CA MET A 25 -9.52 -15.54 -3.00
C MET A 25 -10.58 -16.29 -3.83
N PHE A 26 -10.69 -16.00 -5.13
CA PHE A 26 -11.54 -16.76 -6.04
C PHE A 26 -11.04 -18.21 -6.20
N TYR A 27 -9.72 -18.43 -6.28
CA TYR A 27 -9.16 -19.79 -6.26
C TYR A 27 -9.43 -20.52 -4.94
N ASP A 28 -9.57 -19.80 -3.84
CA ASP A 28 -10.00 -20.33 -2.54
C ASP A 28 -11.54 -20.54 -2.45
N GLY A 29 -12.26 -20.41 -3.57
CA GLY A 29 -13.70 -20.65 -3.65
C GLY A 29 -14.57 -19.54 -3.06
N LYS A 30 -14.01 -18.33 -2.86
CA LYS A 30 -14.76 -17.16 -2.38
C LYS A 30 -15.38 -16.39 -3.53
N PHE A 31 -16.45 -15.66 -3.23
CA PHE A 31 -16.99 -14.63 -4.12
C PHE A 31 -16.23 -13.33 -3.88
N THR A 32 -15.73 -12.70 -4.93
CA THR A 32 -14.92 -11.50 -4.82
C THR A 32 -15.42 -10.37 -5.70
N GLN A 33 -15.26 -9.14 -5.23
CA GLN A 33 -15.55 -7.93 -6.00
C GLN A 33 -14.40 -6.94 -5.79
N ALA A 34 -13.69 -6.61 -6.87
CA ALA A 34 -12.61 -5.64 -6.88
C ALA A 34 -13.10 -4.33 -7.50
N ILE A 35 -12.98 -3.22 -6.76
CA ILE A 35 -13.49 -1.90 -7.18
C ILE A 35 -12.34 -0.89 -7.12
N PRO A 36 -11.77 -0.46 -8.25
CA PRO A 36 -10.77 0.59 -8.26
C PRO A 36 -11.42 1.98 -8.13
N MET A 37 -10.82 2.87 -7.33
CA MET A 37 -11.20 4.28 -7.25
C MET A 37 -9.97 5.16 -7.43
N TYR A 38 -9.88 5.82 -8.57
CA TYR A 38 -8.80 6.75 -8.86
C TYR A 38 -9.38 8.06 -9.41
N GLY A 39 -8.78 9.17 -8.97
CA GLY A 39 -9.12 10.49 -9.47
C GLY A 39 -8.46 10.81 -10.81
N THR A 40 -8.57 12.07 -11.23
CA THR A 40 -7.96 12.59 -12.47
C THR A 40 -6.44 12.77 -12.38
N GLU A 41 -5.88 12.71 -11.16
CA GLU A 41 -4.46 12.94 -10.92
C GLU A 41 -3.58 11.79 -11.43
N ARG A 42 -2.35 12.11 -11.86
CA ARG A 42 -1.38 11.14 -12.42
C ARG A 42 -0.56 10.47 -11.29
N ARG A 43 0.67 10.05 -11.55
CA ARG A 43 1.55 9.36 -10.57
C ARG A 43 1.68 10.14 -9.26
N GLY A 44 1.80 9.43 -8.14
CA GLY A 44 2.06 10.00 -6.81
C GLY A 44 0.82 10.39 -6.00
N ALA A 45 -0.31 10.66 -6.66
CA ALA A 45 -1.57 10.99 -6.02
C ALA A 45 -2.11 9.83 -5.16
N PRO A 46 -2.81 10.11 -4.04
CA PRO A 46 -3.55 9.09 -3.30
C PRO A 46 -4.51 8.32 -4.20
N VAL A 47 -4.45 7.00 -4.13
CA VAL A 47 -5.34 6.07 -4.84
C VAL A 47 -5.96 5.13 -3.83
N VAL A 48 -7.26 4.88 -3.99
CA VAL A 48 -8.01 3.95 -3.15
C VAL A 48 -8.52 2.81 -4.01
N ALA A 49 -8.46 1.58 -3.49
CA ALA A 49 -9.08 0.44 -4.15
C ALA A 49 -9.76 -0.44 -3.11
N PHE A 50 -10.89 -1.02 -3.46
CA PHE A 50 -11.72 -1.78 -2.55
C PHE A 50 -11.80 -3.24 -2.98
N LEU A 51 -11.88 -4.12 -2.00
CA LEU A 51 -12.11 -5.54 -2.18
C LEU A 51 -13.23 -5.98 -1.24
N ARG A 52 -14.25 -6.65 -1.79
CA ARG A 52 -15.23 -7.40 -1.00
C ARG A 52 -15.01 -8.88 -1.18
N ILE A 53 -15.12 -9.63 -0.08
CA ILE A 53 -14.96 -11.08 -0.02
C ILE A 53 -16.20 -11.68 0.66
N GLY A 54 -16.92 -12.50 -0.08
CA GLY A 54 -18.15 -13.16 0.35
C GLY A 54 -18.04 -14.68 0.30
N THR A 55 -18.87 -15.33 1.11
CA THR A 55 -19.18 -16.77 0.99
C THR A 55 -20.31 -17.03 -0.03
N GLN A 56 -21.01 -15.96 -0.44
CA GLN A 56 -22.09 -15.96 -1.43
C GLN A 56 -21.91 -14.78 -2.38
N ARG A 57 -22.71 -14.77 -3.46
CA ARG A 57 -22.70 -13.69 -4.45
C ARG A 57 -22.87 -12.31 -3.79
N ILE A 58 -21.99 -11.39 -4.16
CA ILE A 58 -21.97 -9.99 -3.70
C ILE A 58 -22.86 -9.18 -4.64
N ASN A 59 -23.88 -8.51 -4.09
CA ASN A 59 -24.86 -7.72 -4.86
C ASN A 59 -24.65 -6.21 -4.71
N GLU A 60 -23.90 -5.80 -3.69
CA GLU A 60 -23.56 -4.44 -3.34
C GLU A 60 -22.79 -3.75 -4.47
N ARG A 61 -23.19 -2.52 -4.81
CA ARG A 61 -22.63 -1.72 -5.91
C ARG A 61 -22.10 -0.35 -5.49
N ASP A 62 -22.10 -0.05 -4.21
CA ASP A 62 -21.52 1.19 -3.66
C ASP A 62 -20.07 0.97 -3.22
N LEU A 63 -19.37 2.04 -2.86
CA LEU A 63 -18.04 2.04 -2.26
C LEU A 63 -18.06 1.38 -0.86
N VAL A 64 -16.87 1.06 -0.33
CA VAL A 64 -16.73 0.55 1.04
C VAL A 64 -16.49 1.74 1.97
N HIS A 65 -17.51 2.06 2.76
CA HIS A 65 -17.45 3.14 3.76
C HIS A 65 -16.88 2.65 5.09
N GLU A 66 -17.24 1.42 5.50
CA GLU A 66 -16.84 0.83 6.77
C GLU A 66 -16.03 -0.47 6.56
N PRO A 67 -14.72 -0.37 6.23
CA PRO A 67 -13.91 -1.56 6.01
C PRO A 67 -13.64 -2.34 7.31
N ASP A 68 -13.48 -3.67 7.19
CA ASP A 68 -12.94 -4.52 8.27
C ASP A 68 -11.42 -4.45 8.31
N ILE A 69 -10.79 -4.27 7.13
CA ILE A 69 -9.33 -4.25 6.97
C ILE A 69 -8.92 -3.06 6.09
N VAL A 70 -7.90 -2.34 6.53
CA VAL A 70 -7.23 -1.30 5.73
C VAL A 70 -5.82 -1.73 5.40
N VAL A 71 -5.43 -1.63 4.13
CA VAL A 71 -4.07 -1.92 3.66
C VAL A 71 -3.45 -0.64 3.14
N VAL A 72 -2.26 -0.26 3.61
CA VAL A 72 -1.59 0.99 3.22
C VAL A 72 -0.23 0.70 2.60
N LEU A 73 -0.08 0.98 1.30
CA LEU A 73 1.14 0.70 0.52
C LEU A 73 2.28 1.69 0.78
N ASP A 74 1.94 2.90 1.24
CA ASP A 74 2.87 4.02 1.43
C ASP A 74 2.92 4.43 2.91
N PRO A 75 4.09 4.37 3.56
CA PRO A 75 4.21 4.67 5.00
C PRO A 75 3.80 6.09 5.38
N LEU A 76 3.87 7.04 4.44
CA LEU A 76 3.67 8.47 4.72
C LEU A 76 2.27 8.96 4.34
N LEU A 77 1.48 8.14 3.65
CA LEU A 77 0.17 8.53 3.14
C LEU A 77 -0.82 8.94 4.24
N GLY A 78 -0.72 8.34 5.43
CA GLY A 78 -1.51 8.70 6.61
C GLY A 78 -1.31 10.15 7.09
N ARG A 79 -0.26 10.85 6.65
CA ARG A 79 -0.05 12.27 6.94
C ARG A 79 -0.89 13.20 6.04
N THR A 80 -1.32 12.71 4.88
CA THR A 80 -2.02 13.49 3.85
C THR A 80 -3.51 13.15 3.79
N VAL A 81 -3.88 11.89 4.05
CA VAL A 81 -5.27 11.42 4.01
C VAL A 81 -5.57 10.56 5.23
N ASN A 82 -6.82 10.59 5.70
CA ASN A 82 -7.26 9.73 6.80
C ASN A 82 -7.46 8.29 6.33
N VAL A 83 -6.38 7.50 6.30
CA VAL A 83 -6.40 6.12 5.78
C VAL A 83 -7.29 5.18 6.61
N VAL A 84 -7.54 5.50 7.89
CA VAL A 84 -8.33 4.69 8.84
C VAL A 84 -9.78 5.17 8.99
N GLU A 85 -10.23 6.15 8.20
CA GLU A 85 -11.60 6.68 8.28
C GLU A 85 -12.65 5.59 8.07
N GLY A 86 -13.59 5.43 9.01
CA GLY A 86 -14.64 4.41 8.93
C GLY A 86 -14.17 2.97 9.21
N LEU A 87 -12.90 2.73 9.55
CA LEU A 87 -12.46 1.40 9.97
C LEU A 87 -13.25 0.94 11.21
N LYS A 88 -13.83 -0.26 11.14
CA LYS A 88 -14.64 -0.81 12.23
C LYS A 88 -13.82 -1.00 13.51
N GLU A 89 -14.48 -0.92 14.66
CA GLU A 89 -13.87 -1.27 15.95
C GLU A 89 -13.36 -2.72 15.93
N GLY A 90 -12.15 -2.94 16.42
CA GLY A 90 -11.46 -4.23 16.35
C GLY A 90 -10.91 -4.61 14.97
N GLY A 91 -11.04 -3.73 13.98
CA GLY A 91 -10.52 -3.91 12.63
C GLY A 91 -8.99 -4.02 12.58
N LEU A 92 -8.47 -4.28 11.38
CA LEU A 92 -7.03 -4.46 11.15
C LEU A 92 -6.49 -3.43 10.16
N VAL A 93 -5.36 -2.82 10.49
CA VAL A 93 -4.55 -2.07 9.53
C VAL A 93 -3.28 -2.86 9.24
N LEU A 94 -3.00 -3.10 7.96
CA LEU A 94 -1.72 -3.58 7.47
C LEU A 94 -1.02 -2.46 6.71
N ILE A 95 0.10 -1.97 7.22
CA ILE A 95 0.82 -0.84 6.62
C ILE A 95 2.25 -1.20 6.25
N ASN A 96 2.68 -0.76 5.06
CA ASN A 96 4.08 -0.74 4.69
C ASN A 96 4.82 0.24 5.62
N HIS A 97 5.59 -0.28 6.57
CA HIS A 97 6.33 0.52 7.52
C HIS A 97 7.52 -0.28 8.09
N PRO A 98 8.74 0.29 8.14
CA PRO A 98 9.92 -0.44 8.62
C PRO A 98 9.87 -0.76 10.13
N LYS A 99 9.15 0.06 10.89
CA LYS A 99 9.11 -0.01 12.37
C LYS A 99 7.89 -0.81 12.87
N SER A 100 7.62 -0.77 14.16
CA SER A 100 6.46 -1.45 14.77
C SER A 100 5.12 -0.78 14.41
N GLY A 101 4.00 -1.46 14.64
CA GLY A 101 2.66 -0.90 14.42
C GLY A 101 2.36 0.32 15.29
N ARG A 102 2.89 0.37 16.51
CA ARG A 102 2.78 1.55 17.40
C ARG A 102 3.55 2.76 16.86
N GLU A 103 4.64 2.52 16.14
CA GLU A 103 5.44 3.59 15.52
C GLU A 103 4.90 4.02 14.14
N ALA A 104 3.84 3.40 13.62
CA ALA A 104 3.24 3.76 12.34
C ALA A 104 2.44 5.08 12.40
N GLY A 105 2.20 5.63 13.59
CA GLY A 105 1.44 6.87 13.78
C GLY A 105 -0.06 6.72 13.55
N LEU A 106 -0.59 5.51 13.62
CA LEU A 106 -2.03 5.24 13.52
C LEU A 106 -2.55 4.90 14.91
N GLY A 107 -3.67 5.50 15.28
CA GLY A 107 -4.29 5.36 16.60
C GLY A 107 -5.80 5.24 16.50
N GLY A 108 -6.39 4.43 17.36
CA GLY A 108 -7.82 4.14 17.39
C GLY A 108 -8.11 2.72 17.87
N LYS A 109 -9.39 2.36 17.95
CA LYS A 109 -9.85 1.04 18.46
C LYS A 109 -9.69 -0.06 17.41
N PHE A 110 -8.46 -0.33 16.99
CA PHE A 110 -8.12 -1.35 15.99
C PHE A 110 -6.68 -1.83 16.21
N LYS A 111 -6.28 -2.85 15.46
CA LYS A 111 -4.90 -3.39 15.50
C LYS A 111 -4.11 -2.93 14.28
N VAL A 112 -2.80 -2.77 14.44
CA VAL A 112 -1.87 -2.41 13.37
C VAL A 112 -0.79 -3.48 13.23
N SER A 113 -0.63 -4.01 12.02
CA SER A 113 0.48 -4.87 11.61
C SER A 113 1.33 -4.15 10.57
N THR A 114 2.63 -4.42 10.58
CA THR A 114 3.59 -3.76 9.69
C THR A 114 4.51 -4.74 8.99
N VAL A 115 4.93 -4.36 7.79
CA VAL A 115 5.99 -5.03 7.03
C VAL A 115 6.77 -3.98 6.25
N ASP A 116 8.09 -4.15 6.12
CA ASP A 116 8.89 -3.28 5.25
C ASP A 116 8.78 -3.73 3.79
N ALA A 117 7.61 -3.51 3.19
CA ALA A 117 7.35 -3.89 1.82
C ALA A 117 8.24 -3.12 0.83
N THR A 118 8.70 -1.92 1.19
CA THR A 118 9.64 -1.15 0.37
C THR A 118 10.99 -1.85 0.28
N ALA A 119 11.57 -2.25 1.41
CA ALA A 119 12.85 -2.98 1.43
C ALA A 119 12.74 -4.31 0.69
N ILE A 120 11.67 -5.08 0.94
CA ILE A 120 11.43 -6.36 0.26
C ILE A 120 11.31 -6.16 -1.25
N ALA A 121 10.57 -5.14 -1.72
CA ALA A 121 10.41 -4.87 -3.14
C ALA A 121 11.73 -4.41 -3.79
N LEU A 122 12.55 -3.61 -3.11
CA LEU A 122 13.87 -3.22 -3.61
C LEU A 122 14.81 -4.43 -3.73
N GLU A 123 14.82 -5.30 -2.73
CA GLU A 123 15.66 -6.50 -2.72
C GLU A 123 15.24 -7.51 -3.80
N THR A 124 13.94 -7.74 -3.96
CA THR A 124 13.42 -8.80 -4.85
C THR A 124 13.12 -8.32 -6.26
N LEU A 125 12.61 -7.10 -6.43
CA LEU A 125 12.16 -6.54 -7.70
C LEU A 125 13.12 -5.48 -8.28
N GLY A 126 14.08 -4.99 -7.47
CA GLY A 126 14.94 -3.86 -7.84
C GLY A 126 14.19 -2.52 -7.95
N ARG A 127 12.92 -2.48 -7.54
CA ARG A 127 12.04 -1.31 -7.66
C ARG A 127 11.10 -1.22 -6.46
N PRO A 128 10.77 -0.02 -5.97
CA PRO A 128 9.91 0.15 -4.80
C PRO A 128 8.42 0.02 -5.18
N ILE A 129 8.03 -1.10 -5.78
CA ILE A 129 6.64 -1.42 -6.12
C ILE A 129 6.14 -2.41 -5.07
N THR A 130 5.39 -1.92 -4.09
CA THR A 130 5.09 -2.65 -2.84
C THR A 130 3.81 -3.50 -2.90
N ASN A 131 3.09 -3.46 -4.02
CA ASN A 131 1.79 -4.12 -4.18
C ASN A 131 1.82 -5.63 -3.93
N THR A 132 2.74 -6.39 -4.52
CA THR A 132 2.82 -7.84 -4.37
C THR A 132 3.42 -8.20 -3.03
N ALA A 133 4.47 -7.51 -2.60
CA ALA A 133 5.08 -7.69 -1.29
C ALA A 133 4.01 -7.61 -0.19
N ILE A 134 3.15 -6.59 -0.14
CA ILE A 134 2.18 -6.47 0.97
C ILE A 134 1.13 -7.60 1.01
N LEU A 135 0.88 -8.33 -0.09
CA LEU A 135 -0.09 -9.42 -0.13
C LEU A 135 0.36 -10.65 0.66
N GLY A 136 1.68 -10.89 0.77
CA GLY A 136 2.21 -11.97 1.61
C GLY A 136 1.90 -11.73 3.08
N ALA A 137 2.20 -10.53 3.56
CA ALA A 137 1.82 -10.06 4.87
C ALA A 137 0.30 -10.17 5.10
N PHE A 138 -0.52 -9.76 4.13
CA PHE A 138 -1.98 -9.87 4.20
C PHE A 138 -2.44 -11.31 4.43
N SER A 139 -1.87 -12.29 3.70
CA SER A 139 -2.20 -13.71 3.88
C SER A 139 -1.90 -14.18 5.30
N LYS A 140 -0.71 -13.86 5.82
CA LYS A 140 -0.27 -14.29 7.16
C LYS A 140 -1.15 -13.73 8.28
N VAL A 141 -1.39 -12.41 8.26
CA VAL A 141 -2.06 -11.70 9.37
C VAL A 141 -3.57 -11.88 9.39
N THR A 142 -4.18 -12.13 8.23
CA THR A 142 -5.64 -12.30 8.14
C THR A 142 -6.06 -13.76 8.09
N GLY A 143 -5.22 -14.64 7.56
CA GLY A 143 -5.58 -16.04 7.27
C GLY A 143 -6.72 -16.19 6.25
N LEU A 144 -7.15 -15.11 5.58
CA LEU A 144 -8.32 -15.12 4.70
C LEU A 144 -8.01 -15.75 3.33
N VAL A 145 -6.75 -15.69 2.89
CA VAL A 145 -6.26 -16.24 1.62
C VAL A 145 -5.08 -17.16 1.87
N LYS A 146 -5.04 -18.28 1.15
CA LYS A 146 -3.89 -19.19 1.15
C LYS A 146 -2.71 -18.59 0.39
N LEU A 147 -1.50 -18.80 0.91
CA LEU A 147 -0.28 -18.34 0.25
C LEU A 147 -0.16 -18.93 -1.16
N GLU A 148 -0.50 -20.21 -1.31
CA GLU A 148 -0.47 -20.94 -2.58
C GLU A 148 -1.41 -20.33 -3.63
N SER A 149 -2.58 -19.83 -3.19
CA SER A 149 -3.55 -19.18 -4.06
C SER A 149 -3.07 -17.81 -4.52
N LEU A 150 -2.32 -17.08 -3.68
CA LEU A 150 -1.63 -15.85 -4.09
C LEU A 150 -0.54 -16.13 -5.13
N GLU A 151 0.29 -17.14 -4.89
CA GLU A 151 1.33 -17.54 -5.84
C GLU A 151 0.73 -17.91 -7.19
N LYS A 152 -0.35 -18.71 -7.18
CA LYS A 152 -1.09 -19.08 -8.39
C LYS A 152 -1.63 -17.84 -9.13
N ALA A 153 -2.20 -16.87 -8.43
CA ALA A 153 -2.70 -15.64 -9.05
C ALA A 153 -1.57 -14.80 -9.67
N ILE A 154 -0.41 -14.74 -9.04
CA ILE A 154 0.77 -14.03 -9.56
C ILE A 154 1.31 -14.72 -10.82
N MET A 155 1.43 -16.05 -10.79
CA MET A 155 1.89 -16.85 -11.93
C MET A 155 0.91 -16.81 -13.12
N ALA A 156 -0.37 -16.54 -12.88
CA ALA A 156 -1.35 -16.32 -13.94
C ALA A 156 -1.28 -14.89 -14.51
N GLN A 157 -0.91 -13.90 -13.69
CA GLN A 157 -0.85 -12.50 -14.09
C GLN A 157 0.44 -12.14 -14.85
N TRP A 158 1.56 -12.76 -14.49
CA TRP A 158 2.87 -12.53 -15.10
C TRP A 158 3.55 -13.86 -15.42
N SER A 159 4.52 -13.82 -16.34
CA SER A 159 5.27 -15.00 -16.77
C SER A 159 6.78 -14.86 -16.53
N GLY A 160 7.46 -16.01 -16.49
CA GLY A 160 8.91 -16.13 -16.36
C GLY A 160 9.47 -15.46 -15.11
N ARG A 161 10.68 -14.91 -15.24
CA ARG A 161 11.45 -14.31 -14.13
C ARG A 161 10.68 -13.25 -13.34
N ILE A 162 9.81 -12.46 -13.99
CA ILE A 162 9.02 -11.43 -13.31
C ILE A 162 8.03 -12.08 -12.33
N ALA A 163 7.39 -13.18 -12.72
CA ALA A 163 6.45 -13.88 -11.86
C ALA A 163 7.17 -14.48 -10.65
N GLU A 164 8.31 -15.15 -10.87
CA GLU A 164 9.15 -15.73 -9.82
C GLU A 164 9.63 -14.69 -8.81
N MET A 165 10.09 -13.54 -9.28
CA MET A 165 10.52 -12.43 -8.42
C MET A 165 9.36 -11.91 -7.55
N ASN A 166 8.13 -11.82 -8.09
CA ASN A 166 6.96 -11.41 -7.33
C ASN A 166 6.51 -12.48 -6.33
N VAL A 167 6.59 -13.77 -6.68
CA VAL A 167 6.32 -14.88 -5.74
C VAL A 167 7.30 -14.83 -4.57
N ASN A 168 8.60 -14.61 -4.83
CA ASN A 168 9.61 -14.45 -3.79
C ASN A 168 9.29 -13.26 -2.86
N ALA A 169 8.85 -12.12 -3.42
CA ALA A 169 8.44 -10.96 -2.62
C ALA A 169 7.26 -11.27 -1.69
N VAL A 170 6.26 -12.04 -2.16
CA VAL A 170 5.14 -12.49 -1.32
C VAL A 170 5.62 -13.39 -0.19
N ARG A 171 6.45 -14.41 -0.49
CA ARG A 171 6.96 -15.35 0.52
C ARG A 171 7.73 -14.64 1.62
N LYS A 172 8.69 -13.77 1.25
CA LYS A 172 9.45 -12.97 2.22
C LYS A 172 8.54 -12.12 3.10
N SER A 173 7.56 -11.46 2.50
CA SER A 173 6.62 -10.63 3.25
C SER A 173 5.73 -11.44 4.20
N PHE A 174 5.34 -12.64 3.81
CA PHE A 174 4.60 -13.57 4.67
C PHE A 174 5.39 -13.97 5.93
N GLU A 175 6.72 -14.08 5.81
CA GLU A 175 7.62 -14.43 6.92
C GLU A 175 8.00 -13.22 7.78
N MET A 176 8.20 -12.05 7.16
CA MET A 176 8.74 -10.85 7.80
C MET A 176 7.69 -9.93 8.43
N VAL A 177 6.41 -10.15 8.15
CA VAL A 177 5.33 -9.34 8.73
C VAL A 177 5.32 -9.47 10.25
N LYS A 178 5.15 -8.33 10.93
CA LYS A 178 5.06 -8.29 12.39
C LYS A 178 3.62 -8.53 12.83
N ASP A 179 3.45 -9.17 13.98
CA ASP A 179 2.13 -9.44 14.53
C ASP A 179 1.32 -8.15 14.78
N PRO A 180 -0.01 -8.20 14.61
CA PRO A 180 -0.86 -7.05 14.89
C PRO A 180 -0.78 -6.62 16.36
N VAL A 181 -0.48 -5.34 16.59
CA VAL A 181 -0.46 -4.73 17.93
C VAL A 181 -1.68 -3.82 18.11
N ASP A 182 -2.20 -3.78 19.34
CA ASP A 182 -3.25 -2.83 19.70
C ASP A 182 -2.70 -1.39 19.76
N VAL A 183 -3.45 -0.45 19.19
CA VAL A 183 -3.08 0.98 19.13
C VAL A 183 -4.16 1.89 19.70
N SER A 184 -4.99 1.37 20.61
CA SER A 184 -6.06 2.15 21.25
C SER A 184 -5.54 3.31 22.11
N ASP A 185 -4.33 3.16 22.64
CA ASP A 185 -3.63 4.16 23.45
C ASP A 185 -2.71 5.09 22.63
N VAL A 186 -2.54 4.82 21.34
CA VAL A 186 -1.68 5.63 20.46
C VAL A 186 -2.47 6.83 19.97
N LYS A 187 -1.90 8.04 20.10
CA LYS A 187 -2.45 9.24 19.46
C LYS A 187 -2.23 9.14 17.95
N GLY A 188 -3.30 9.11 17.17
CA GLY A 188 -3.23 9.09 15.70
C GLY A 188 -2.61 10.37 15.12
N LEU A 189 -2.04 10.26 13.92
CA LEU A 189 -1.53 11.41 13.16
C LEU A 189 -2.64 12.42 12.85
N GLU A 190 -2.35 13.71 13.03
CA GLU A 190 -3.20 14.78 12.55
C GLU A 190 -3.04 14.94 11.04
N VAL A 191 -4.13 14.68 10.30
CA VAL A 191 -4.16 14.85 8.84
C VAL A 191 -4.22 16.35 8.53
N LYS A 192 -3.16 16.88 7.91
CA LYS A 192 -3.12 18.27 7.47
C LYS A 192 -3.63 18.37 6.04
N ALA A 193 -4.89 18.80 5.88
CA ALA A 193 -5.40 19.13 4.56
C ALA A 193 -4.63 20.34 3.99
N PRO A 194 -4.10 20.26 2.75
CA PRO A 194 -3.41 21.38 2.13
C PRO A 194 -4.42 22.52 1.86
N ARG A 195 -4.14 23.73 2.37
CA ARG A 195 -5.02 24.90 2.21
C ARG A 195 -4.94 25.50 0.80
N SER A 196 -3.80 25.36 0.15
CA SER A 196 -3.54 25.79 -1.23
C SER A 196 -2.68 24.78 -1.98
N ARG A 197 -2.49 24.98 -3.30
CA ARG A 197 -1.54 24.19 -4.10
C ARG A 197 -0.10 24.31 -3.57
N LEU A 198 0.26 25.47 -3.03
CA LEU A 198 1.61 25.76 -2.52
C LEU A 198 1.88 25.05 -1.18
N ASP A 199 0.83 24.74 -0.41
CA ASP A 199 0.94 24.02 0.86
C ASP A 199 1.05 22.50 0.68
N ARG A 200 0.94 21.99 -0.56
CA ARG A 200 1.10 20.56 -0.86
C ARG A 200 2.59 20.20 -0.88
N ASP A 201 3.10 19.76 0.27
CA ASP A 201 4.41 19.12 0.31
C ASP A 201 4.36 17.74 -0.38
N VAL A 202 4.88 17.69 -1.60
CA VAL A 202 5.04 16.47 -2.40
C VAL A 202 6.49 15.93 -2.37
N SER A 203 7.40 16.62 -1.68
CA SER A 203 8.83 16.30 -1.66
C SER A 203 9.14 14.97 -0.96
N SER A 204 8.24 14.52 -0.10
CA SER A 204 8.36 13.29 0.69
C SER A 204 7.94 12.01 -0.06
N TRP A 205 7.33 12.13 -1.24
CA TRP A 205 6.75 10.97 -1.94
C TRP A 205 7.78 10.13 -2.70
N ARG A 206 8.96 10.68 -2.97
CA ARG A 206 10.00 10.03 -3.74
C ARG A 206 10.85 9.12 -2.86
N VAL A 207 11.01 7.88 -3.30
CA VAL A 207 11.93 6.90 -2.69
C VAL A 207 13.38 7.26 -2.99
N PHE A 208 13.65 7.75 -4.21
CA PHE A 208 14.98 8.19 -4.64
C PHE A 208 14.99 9.70 -4.84
N LYS A 209 16.00 10.37 -4.28
CA LYS A 209 16.23 11.80 -4.44
C LYS A 209 17.64 12.01 -5.00
N PRO A 210 17.83 12.93 -5.95
CA PRO A 210 19.17 13.32 -6.35
C PRO A 210 19.85 14.02 -5.18
N GLU A 211 21.09 13.65 -4.89
CA GLU A 211 21.97 14.38 -3.98
C GLU A 211 23.00 15.14 -4.83
N ILE A 212 23.18 16.43 -4.55
CA ILE A 212 24.14 17.26 -5.27
C ILE A 212 25.52 17.01 -4.66
N ASP A 213 26.45 16.54 -5.49
CA ASP A 213 27.86 16.47 -5.17
C ASP A 213 28.48 17.85 -5.43
N GLU A 214 28.74 18.61 -4.35
CA GLU A 214 29.26 19.98 -4.44
C GLU A 214 30.66 20.05 -5.08
N GLU A 215 31.49 19.02 -4.91
CA GLU A 215 32.85 18.98 -5.45
C GLU A 215 32.84 18.80 -6.98
N LYS A 216 31.86 18.04 -7.51
CA LYS A 216 31.70 17.82 -8.95
C LYS A 216 30.80 18.84 -9.64
N CYS A 217 30.09 19.66 -8.89
CA CYS A 217 29.14 20.63 -9.42
C CYS A 217 29.86 21.79 -10.13
N ILE A 218 29.62 21.95 -11.43
CA ILE A 218 30.17 23.07 -12.22
C ILE A 218 29.26 24.31 -12.27
N GLY A 219 28.22 24.37 -11.45
CA GLY A 219 27.30 25.54 -11.39
C GLY A 219 26.45 25.79 -12.65
N CYS A 220 26.30 24.79 -13.55
CA CYS A 220 25.64 24.98 -14.85
C CYS A 220 24.11 25.12 -14.80
N ARG A 221 23.48 24.91 -13.63
CA ARG A 221 22.02 24.95 -13.39
C ARG A 221 21.18 24.03 -14.28
N ARG A 222 21.78 23.06 -14.97
CA ARG A 222 21.03 22.10 -15.80
C ARG A 222 20.07 21.24 -14.97
N CYS A 223 20.48 20.82 -13.77
CA CYS A 223 19.62 20.08 -12.85
C CYS A 223 18.33 20.85 -12.52
N TYR A 224 18.45 22.16 -12.24
CA TYR A 224 17.32 23.06 -12.02
C TYR A 224 16.41 23.16 -13.26
N ILE A 225 16.98 23.48 -14.43
CA ILE A 225 16.23 23.69 -15.68
C ILE A 225 15.53 22.40 -16.14
N SER A 226 16.17 21.25 -15.99
CA SER A 226 15.62 19.96 -16.39
C SER A 226 14.62 19.38 -15.39
N CYS A 227 14.48 19.97 -14.20
CA CYS A 227 13.55 19.46 -13.20
C CYS A 227 12.11 19.77 -13.62
N PRO A 228 11.28 18.75 -13.94
CA PRO A 228 9.90 18.98 -14.40
C PRO A 228 8.99 19.53 -13.30
N GLU A 229 9.44 19.45 -12.04
CA GLU A 229 8.68 19.85 -10.85
C GLU A 229 9.31 21.03 -10.11
N VAL A 230 10.41 21.59 -10.62
CA VAL A 230 11.16 22.70 -9.98
C VAL A 230 11.52 22.38 -8.52
N ALA A 231 11.84 21.11 -8.25
CA ALA A 231 12.12 20.57 -6.91
C ALA A 231 13.60 20.69 -6.51
N ILE A 232 14.45 21.19 -7.39
CA ILE A 232 15.87 21.45 -7.15
C ILE A 232 16.00 22.97 -7.06
N SER A 233 16.64 23.49 -6.01
CA SER A 233 16.87 24.92 -5.77
C SER A 233 18.35 25.22 -5.67
#